data_AF-A0A5B2Z4X9-F1
#
_entry.id   AF-A0A5B2Z4X9-F1
#
_cell.length_a   1.000
_cell.length_b   1.000
_cell.length_c   1.000
_cell.angle_alpha   90.00
_cell.angle_beta   90.00
_cell.angle_gamma   90.00
#
_symmetry.space_group_name_H-M   'P 1'
#
loop_
_entity.id
_entity.type
_entity.pdbx_description
1 polymer ?
#
loop_
_entity_poly.entity_id
_entity_poly.type
_entity_poly.pdbx_seq_one_letter_code
_entity_poly.pdbx_strand_id
1 'polypeptide(L)' 'MTKKVKLNVISPPAEGSRIIFATHDKDSLVKGIELETYTCGNCEFVLAENIIPNTYNDIVFRCPSCKSYNEIAN' A
#
# COMPACT_ATOMS: atom_id res chain seq x y z
N MET A 1 3.02 1.15 19.94
CA MET A 1 4.02 1.16 18.84
C MET A 1 3.35 0.56 17.62
N THR A 2 3.15 1.35 16.56
CA THR A 2 2.55 0.89 15.30
C THR A 2 3.53 0.01 14.54
N LYS A 3 3.12 -1.20 14.14
CA LYS A 3 3.98 -2.13 13.41
C LYS A 3 4.13 -1.68 11.96
N LYS A 4 5.36 -1.51 11.49
CA LYS A 4 5.65 -1.21 10.08
C LYS A 4 5.75 -2.50 9.28
N VAL A 5 5.03 -2.56 8.17
CA VAL A 5 5.06 -3.69 7.22
C VAL A 5 5.54 -3.17 5.87
N LYS A 6 6.58 -3.81 5.33
CA LYS A 6 7.09 -3.52 3.99
C LYS A 6 6.34 -4.40 2.99
N LEU A 7 5.67 -3.76 2.03
CA LEU A 7 4.86 -4.46 1.03
C LEU A 7 5.73 -5.08 -0.07
N ASN A 8 5.20 -6.10 -0.74
CA ASN A 8 5.86 -6.73 -1.88
C ASN A 8 5.66 -5.90 -3.14
N VAL A 9 6.72 -5.69 -3.91
CA VAL A 9 6.65 -5.02 -5.21
C VAL A 9 6.26 -6.05 -6.28
N ILE A 10 5.24 -5.71 -7.07
CA ILE A 10 4.77 -6.54 -8.18
C ILE A 10 4.86 -5.80 -9.51
N SER A 11 4.81 -6.57 -10.59
CA SER A 11 4.55 -6.04 -11.93
C SER A 11 3.16 -5.39 -11.98
N PRO A 12 2.92 -4.43 -12.90
CA PRO A 12 1.60 -3.86 -13.11
C PRO A 12 0.57 -4.99 -13.35
N PRO A 13 -0.54 -5.02 -12.61
CA PRO A 13 -1.59 -6.01 -12.84
C PRO A 13 -2.25 -5.78 -14.20
N ALA A 14 -2.81 -6.84 -14.78
CA ALA A 14 -3.58 -6.73 -16.03
C ALA A 14 -4.79 -5.80 -15.84
N GLU A 15 -5.17 -5.08 -16.88
CA GLU A 15 -6.30 -4.16 -16.84
C GLU A 15 -7.60 -4.89 -16.43
N GLY A 16 -8.33 -4.35 -15.46
CA GLY A 16 -9.54 -4.96 -14.91
C GLY A 16 -9.33 -6.17 -13.98
N SER A 17 -8.10 -6.63 -13.75
CA SER A 17 -7.84 -7.82 -12.92
C SER A 17 -7.78 -7.55 -11.41
N ARG A 18 -7.40 -6.34 -11.00
CA ARG A 18 -7.19 -5.96 -9.59
C ARG A 18 -7.64 -4.53 -9.34
N ILE A 19 -8.13 -4.26 -8.12
CA ILE A 19 -8.42 -2.91 -7.67
C ILE A 19 -7.11 -2.20 -7.31
N ILE A 20 -6.84 -1.08 -7.95
CA ILE A 20 -5.64 -0.27 -7.74
C ILE A 20 -6.01 1.00 -6.97
N PHE A 21 -5.46 1.16 -5.77
CA PHE A 21 -5.49 2.42 -5.04
C PHE A 21 -4.34 3.30 -5.52
N ALA A 22 -4.67 4.48 -6.03
CA ALA A 22 -3.72 5.46 -6.50
C ALA A 22 -4.15 6.86 -6.06
N THR A 23 -3.18 7.70 -5.72
CA THR A 23 -3.38 9.13 -5.50
C THR A 23 -2.31 9.93 -6.23
N HIS A 24 -2.63 11.17 -6.57
CA HIS A 24 -1.66 12.14 -7.07
C HIS A 24 -1.04 12.96 -5.94
N ASP A 25 -1.61 12.92 -4.74
CA ASP A 25 -1.13 13.63 -3.57
C ASP A 25 0.03 12.90 -2.87
N LYS A 26 0.87 13.65 -2.18
CA LYS A 26 2.03 13.10 -1.43
C LYS A 26 1.66 12.66 -0.01
N ASP A 27 0.39 12.74 0.36
CA ASP A 27 -0.12 12.27 1.65
C ASP A 27 -0.46 10.76 1.60
N SER A 28 -0.48 10.12 2.78
CA SER A 28 -0.82 8.70 2.96
C SER A 28 -2.16 8.35 2.29
N LEU A 29 -2.24 7.26 1.51
CA LEU A 29 -3.47 6.91 0.76
C LEU A 29 -4.65 6.57 1.68
N VAL A 30 -4.36 6.08 2.89
CA VAL A 30 -5.35 5.72 3.91
C VAL A 30 -4.80 6.08 5.28
N LYS A 31 -5.62 6.72 6.12
CA LYS A 31 -5.32 7.02 7.54
C LYS A 31 -6.42 6.41 8.42
N GLY A 32 -6.11 5.39 9.20
CA GLY A 32 -7.01 4.80 10.19
C GLY A 32 -6.64 5.13 11.64
N ILE A 33 -7.00 4.25 12.59
CA ILE A 33 -6.78 4.41 14.04
C ILE A 33 -5.87 3.25 14.54
N GLU A 34 -4.61 3.61 14.85
CA GLU A 34 -3.47 2.85 15.40
C GLU A 34 -3.44 1.30 15.30
N LEU A 35 -2.90 0.75 14.19
CA LEU A 35 -2.55 -0.69 14.11
C LEU A 35 -1.26 -0.95 13.30
N GLU A 36 -1.32 -0.93 11.95
CA GLU A 36 -0.14 -1.14 11.09
C GLU A 36 0.11 0.04 10.14
N THR A 37 1.37 0.23 9.78
CA THR A 37 1.80 1.17 8.73
C THR A 37 2.38 0.38 7.57
N TYR A 38 1.78 0.52 6.39
CA TYR A 38 2.27 -0.12 5.17
C TYR A 38 3.20 0.82 4.43
N THR A 39 4.37 0.29 4.09
CA THR A 39 5.43 1.01 3.39
C THR A 39 5.70 0.37 2.04
N CYS A 40 6.05 1.20 1.07
CA CYS A 40 6.41 0.75 -0.27
C CYS A 40 7.64 -0.17 -0.21
N GLY A 41 7.57 -1.31 -0.92
CA GLY A 41 8.68 -2.25 -1.01
C GLY A 41 9.91 -1.70 -1.74
N ASN A 42 9.73 -0.66 -2.55
CA ASN A 42 10.79 -0.07 -3.38
C ASN A 42 11.46 1.15 -2.72
N CYS A 43 10.68 2.15 -2.27
CA CYS A 43 11.22 3.43 -1.77
C CYS A 43 10.84 3.76 -0.33
N GLU A 44 10.23 2.82 0.41
CA GLU A 44 9.82 2.97 1.82
C GLU A 44 8.80 4.08 2.11
N PHE A 45 8.27 4.74 1.07
CA PHE A 45 7.19 5.70 1.19
C PHE A 45 5.98 5.07 1.89
N VAL A 46 5.37 5.81 2.80
CA VAL A 46 4.22 5.36 3.58
C VAL A 46 2.98 5.34 2.69
N LEU A 47 2.51 4.13 2.36
CA LEU A 47 1.34 3.93 1.49
C LEU A 47 0.05 4.03 2.29
N ALA A 48 0.04 3.50 3.51
CA ALA A 48 -1.13 3.50 4.37
C ALA A 48 -0.72 3.51 5.84
N GLU A 49 -1.43 4.28 6.66
CA GLU A 49 -1.14 4.42 8.09
C GLU A 49 -2.35 3.99 8.92
N ASN A 50 -2.05 3.39 10.08
CA ASN A 50 -3.04 3.00 11.07
C ASN A 50 -4.10 2.04 10.51
N ILE A 51 -3.65 1.05 9.74
CA ILE A 51 -4.49 0.09 9.04
C ILE A 51 -4.76 -1.13 9.90
N ILE A 52 -6.03 -1.55 9.96
CA ILE A 52 -6.42 -2.82 10.56
C ILE A 52 -5.89 -3.96 9.67
N PRO A 53 -5.04 -4.88 10.20
CA PRO A 53 -4.54 -6.02 9.43
C PRO A 53 -5.69 -6.83 8.82
N ASN A 54 -5.46 -7.46 7.66
CA ASN A 54 -6.44 -8.30 6.94
C ASN A 54 -7.71 -7.56 6.45
N THR A 55 -7.81 -6.24 6.58
CA THR A 55 -8.95 -5.45 6.04
C THR A 55 -8.90 -5.38 4.52
N TYR A 56 -7.70 -5.41 3.96
CA TYR A 56 -7.47 -5.18 2.55
C TYR A 56 -6.86 -6.43 1.92
N ASN A 57 -7.70 -7.34 1.43
CA ASN A 57 -7.25 -8.51 0.69
C ASN A 57 -7.39 -8.23 -0.81
N ASP A 58 -6.42 -8.70 -1.61
CA ASP A 58 -6.43 -8.62 -3.08
C ASP A 58 -6.42 -7.19 -3.68
N ILE A 59 -5.94 -6.20 -2.93
CA ILE A 59 -5.76 -4.83 -3.44
C ILE A 59 -4.31 -4.57 -3.85
N VAL A 60 -4.10 -3.58 -4.71
CA VAL A 60 -2.77 -3.11 -5.12
C VAL A 60 -2.64 -1.63 -4.81
N PHE A 61 -1.57 -1.24 -4.12
CA PHE A 61 -1.21 0.15 -3.87
C PHE A 61 -0.22 0.62 -4.93
N ARG A 62 -0.60 1.63 -5.71
CA ARG A 62 0.33 2.34 -6.58
C ARG A 62 1.01 3.45 -5.80
N CYS A 63 2.33 3.32 -5.61
CA CYS A 63 3.12 4.27 -4.86
C CYS A 63 3.10 5.66 -5.54
N PRO A 64 2.71 6.74 -4.85
CA PRO A 64 2.71 8.08 -5.44
C PRO A 64 4.14 8.61 -5.67
N SER A 65 5.10 8.17 -4.86
CA SER A 65 6.51 8.58 -4.92
C SER A 65 7.29 7.94 -6.08
N CYS A 66 7.33 6.60 -6.17
CA CYS A 66 8.15 5.89 -7.17
C CYS A 66 7.33 5.15 -8.25
N LYS A 67 5.99 5.23 -8.20
CA LYS A 67 5.05 4.59 -9.14
C LYS A 67 5.05 3.06 -9.16
N SER A 68 5.77 2.39 -8.26
CA SER A 68 5.73 0.94 -8.11
C SER A 68 4.35 0.45 -7.64
N TYR A 69 3.99 -0.77 -8.02
CA TYR A 69 2.78 -1.47 -7.57
C TYR A 69 3.15 -2.36 -6.39
N ASN A 70 2.37 -2.28 -5.32
CA ASN A 70 2.66 -2.95 -4.06
C ASN A 70 1.45 -3.75 -3.59
N GLU A 71 1.66 -4.95 -3.07
CA GLU A 71 0.62 -5.78 -2.47
C GLU A 71 1.04 -6.29 -1.10
N ILE A 72 0.04 -6.73 -0.32
CA ILE A 72 0.24 -7.37 0.97
C ILE A 72 0.60 -8.82 0.70
N ALA A 73 1.75 -9.27 1.22
CA ALA A 73 2.12 -10.68 1.20
C ALA A 73 1.14 -11.44 2.11
N ASN A 74 0.41 -12.41 1.56
CA ASN A 74 -0.31 -13.40 2.38
C ASN A 74 0.66 -14.21 3.24
#